data_AF-A0AA95KHR7-F1
#
_entry.id   AF-A0AA95KHR7-F1
#
_cell.length_a   1.000
_cell.length_b   1.000
_cell.length_c   1.000
_cell.angle_alpha   90.00
_cell.angle_beta   90.00
_cell.angle_gamma   90.00
#
_symmetry.space_group_name_H-M   'P 1'
#
loop_
_entity.id
_entity.type
_entity.pdbx_description
1 polymer ?
#
loop_
_entity_poly.entity_id
_entity_poly.type
_entity_poly.pdbx_seq_one_letter_code
_entity_poly.pdbx_strand_id
1 'polypeptide(L)'
;MNAKRYLFGFYLLVLSVLLHGCIFSSESQQAREVADKFWQAVLNEDMDSAKNLTTWESAQYLQFLSSKSVAAKRFETGEIKVDGVTAEVATLLYSGEKGEMAIPLRTVLIRNKDVWQVDVQKTMGSMVSGAMGAVVDQLNMFMENGLKDLDKALTDSVQELNQNLKQGVDQLKKELDTPPAAPTSSPPPSGAQAI
;
A
#
# COMPACT_ATOMS: atom_id res chain seq x y z
N MET A 1 13.25 36.55 -56.40
CA MET A 1 14.19 35.70 -55.63
C MET A 1 13.59 35.21 -54.30
N ASN A 2 12.26 35.05 -54.21
CA ASN A 2 11.56 34.90 -52.92
C ASN A 2 10.88 33.53 -52.76
N ALA A 3 10.54 32.84 -53.86
CA ALA A 3 9.86 31.54 -53.84
C ALA A 3 10.68 30.43 -53.14
N LYS A 4 12.01 30.42 -53.31
CA LYS A 4 12.90 29.46 -52.61
C LYS A 4 12.95 29.69 -51.09
N ARG A 5 12.80 30.94 -50.62
CA ARG A 5 12.77 31.26 -49.18
C ARG A 5 11.45 30.85 -48.53
N TYR A 6 10.34 30.98 -49.24
CA TYR A 6 9.03 30.49 -48.78
C TYR A 6 8.95 28.96 -48.76
N LEU A 7 9.50 28.28 -49.77
CA LEU A 7 9.60 26.81 -49.79
C LEU A 7 10.44 26.26 -48.63
N PHE A 8 11.57 26.91 -48.32
CA PHE A 8 12.43 26.51 -47.21
C PHE A 8 11.76 26.76 -45.85
N GLY A 9 11.04 27.88 -45.70
CA GLY A 9 10.26 28.17 -44.50
C GLY A 9 9.12 27.19 -44.27
N PHE A 10 8.40 26.80 -45.34
CA PHE A 10 7.35 25.78 -45.26
C PHE A 10 7.92 24.41 -44.90
N TYR A 11 9.06 24.02 -45.46
CA TYR A 11 9.76 22.77 -45.11
C TYR A 11 10.15 22.72 -43.63
N LEU A 12 10.72 23.80 -43.08
CA LEU A 12 11.06 23.89 -41.65
C LEU A 12 9.82 23.85 -40.75
N LEU A 13 8.71 24.46 -41.17
CA LEU A 13 7.46 24.45 -40.42
C LEU A 13 6.81 23.06 -40.41
N VAL A 14 6.81 22.34 -41.54
CA VAL A 14 6.33 20.96 -41.62
C VAL A 14 7.23 20.01 -40.81
N LEU A 15 8.56 20.19 -40.86
CA LEU A 15 9.51 19.41 -40.06
C LEU A 15 9.29 19.62 -38.55
N SER A 16 9.00 20.86 -38.13
CA SER A 16 8.63 21.19 -36.75
C SER A 16 7.36 20.46 -36.31
N VAL A 17 6.29 20.49 -37.11
CA VAL A 17 5.02 19.81 -36.77
C VAL A 17 5.18 18.29 -36.69
N LEU A 18 6.01 17.69 -37.55
CA LEU A 18 6.32 16.26 -37.51
C LEU A 18 7.12 15.86 -36.26
N LEU A 19 7.96 16.74 -35.71
CA LEU A 19 8.69 16.49 -34.45
C LEU A 19 7.77 16.54 -33.22
N HIS A 20 6.68 17.31 -33.26
CA HIS A 20 5.71 17.39 -32.15
C HIS A 20 4.68 16.25 -32.17
N GLY A 21 4.52 15.54 -33.28
CA GLY A 21 3.62 14.38 -33.40
C GLY A 21 4.03 13.16 -32.56
N CYS A 22 5.27 13.11 -32.07
CA CYS A 22 5.78 12.01 -31.24
C CYS A 22 5.42 12.13 -29.74
N ILE A 23 4.68 13.17 -29.32
CA ILE A 23 4.34 13.39 -27.90
C ILE A 23 3.13 12.55 -27.47
N PHE A 24 2.37 11.97 -28.40
CA PHE A 24 1.32 11.01 -28.07
C PHE A 24 1.95 9.65 -27.79
N SER A 25 2.48 9.47 -26.57
CA SER A 25 2.93 8.16 -26.09
C SER A 25 1.76 7.19 -26.11
N SER A 26 1.94 6.03 -26.75
CA SER A 26 0.90 5.00 -26.81
C SER A 26 0.52 4.56 -25.38
N GLU A 27 -0.70 4.06 -25.18
CA GLU A 27 -1.13 3.56 -23.87
C GLU A 27 -0.14 2.54 -23.28
N SER A 28 0.44 1.70 -24.14
CA SER A 28 1.48 0.74 -23.76
C SER A 28 2.77 1.40 -23.27
N GLN A 29 3.16 2.55 -23.84
CA GLN A 29 4.35 3.28 -23.42
C GLN A 29 4.12 3.97 -22.07
N GLN A 30 2.93 4.53 -21.85
CA GLN A 30 2.55 5.11 -20.55
C GLN A 30 2.51 4.05 -19.45
N ALA A 31 1.94 2.89 -19.73
CA ALA A 31 1.94 1.76 -18.80
C ALA A 31 3.38 1.28 -18.48
N ARG A 32 4.26 1.22 -19.49
CA ARG A 32 5.69 0.92 -19.28
C ARG A 32 6.34 1.92 -18.35
N GLU A 33 6.15 3.20 -18.63
CA GLU A 33 6.78 4.28 -17.87
C GLU A 33 6.38 4.25 -16.39
N VAL A 34 5.10 3.97 -16.10
CA VAL A 34 4.64 3.79 -14.71
C VAL A 34 5.29 2.56 -14.07
N ALA A 35 5.38 1.43 -14.78
CA ALA A 35 6.05 0.24 -14.27
C ALA A 35 7.55 0.49 -13.99
N ASP A 36 8.25 1.17 -14.88
CA ASP A 36 9.67 1.51 -14.73
C ASP A 36 9.90 2.44 -13.53
N LYS A 37 9.10 3.52 -13.41
CA LYS A 37 9.17 4.44 -12.28
C LYS A 37 8.88 3.73 -10.95
N PHE A 38 7.92 2.80 -10.96
CA PHE A 38 7.56 2.02 -9.78
C PHE A 38 8.74 1.17 -9.31
N TRP A 39 9.33 0.35 -10.19
CA TRP A 39 10.47 -0.50 -9.82
C TRP A 39 11.71 0.31 -9.46
N GLN A 40 11.93 1.45 -10.11
CA GLN A 40 12.99 2.38 -9.74
C GLN A 40 12.79 2.94 -8.33
N ALA A 41 11.57 3.33 -7.97
CA ALA A 41 11.24 3.81 -6.63
C ALA A 41 11.44 2.71 -5.57
N VAL A 42 10.99 1.48 -5.87
CA VAL A 42 11.20 0.31 -5.00
C VAL A 42 12.69 0.03 -4.77
N LEU A 43 13.51 0.02 -5.83
CA LEU A 43 14.95 -0.21 -5.74
C LEU A 43 15.70 0.92 -5.01
N ASN A 44 15.23 2.16 -5.11
CA ASN A 44 15.83 3.32 -4.44
C ASN A 44 15.34 3.49 -2.99
N GLU A 45 14.55 2.54 -2.46
CA GLU A 45 13.90 2.62 -1.16
C GLU A 45 12.95 3.83 -0.99
N ASP A 46 12.50 4.41 -2.10
CA ASP A 46 11.56 5.54 -2.15
C ASP A 46 10.11 5.03 -2.17
N MET A 47 9.66 4.57 -1.00
CA MET A 47 8.33 3.98 -0.83
C MET A 47 7.20 5.00 -0.98
N ASP A 48 7.47 6.28 -0.76
CA ASP A 48 6.49 7.36 -0.97
C ASP A 48 6.19 7.54 -2.46
N SER A 49 7.24 7.58 -3.29
CA SER A 49 7.07 7.60 -4.75
C SER A 49 6.42 6.32 -5.26
N ALA A 50 6.82 5.15 -4.75
CA ALA A 50 6.21 3.88 -5.12
C ALA A 50 4.71 3.87 -4.79
N LYS A 51 4.31 4.38 -3.62
CA LYS A 51 2.91 4.50 -3.20
C LYS A 51 2.07 5.42 -4.08
N ASN A 52 2.65 6.49 -4.62
CA ASN A 52 1.93 7.37 -5.55
C ASN A 52 1.70 6.73 -6.93
N LEU A 53 2.41 5.64 -7.24
CA LEU A 53 2.30 4.91 -8.50
C LEU A 53 1.42 3.66 -8.38
N THR A 54 0.91 3.33 -7.20
CA THR A 54 0.10 2.14 -6.97
C THR A 54 -1.38 2.46 -6.83
N THR A 55 -2.21 1.44 -7.04
CA THR A 55 -3.63 1.55 -6.73
C THR A 55 -3.81 1.68 -5.22
N TRP A 56 -4.77 2.51 -4.80
CA TRP A 56 -5.08 2.70 -3.38
C TRP A 56 -5.32 1.38 -2.64
N GLU A 57 -6.04 0.46 -3.29
CA GLU A 57 -6.38 -0.86 -2.75
C GLU A 57 -5.15 -1.75 -2.53
N SER A 58 -4.10 -1.60 -3.34
CA SER A 58 -2.90 -2.44 -3.27
C SER A 58 -1.73 -1.81 -2.52
N ALA A 59 -1.83 -0.54 -2.11
CA ALA A 59 -0.75 0.19 -1.46
C ALA A 59 -0.24 -0.48 -0.17
N GLN A 60 -1.10 -1.18 0.58
CA GLN A 60 -0.72 -1.91 1.79
C GLN A 60 0.28 -3.05 1.53
N TYR A 61 0.33 -3.58 0.31
CA TYR A 61 1.24 -4.68 -0.06
C TYR A 61 2.65 -4.20 -0.42
N LEU A 62 2.88 -2.90 -0.54
CA LEU A 62 4.21 -2.32 -0.80
C LEU A 62 5.25 -2.74 0.24
N GLN A 63 4.83 -2.94 1.49
CA GLN A 63 5.72 -3.37 2.57
C GLN A 63 6.47 -4.69 2.26
N PHE A 64 5.86 -5.57 1.46
CA PHE A 64 6.43 -6.85 1.07
C PHE A 64 7.43 -6.75 -0.10
N LEU A 65 7.47 -5.60 -0.78
CA LEU A 65 8.45 -5.30 -1.83
C LEU A 65 9.64 -4.48 -1.31
N SER A 66 9.62 -4.09 -0.03
CA SER A 66 10.75 -3.38 0.58
C SER A 66 12.05 -4.19 0.44
N SER A 67 13.18 -3.49 0.36
CA SER A 67 14.51 -4.03 0.00
C SER A 67 14.99 -5.22 0.83
N LYS A 68 14.39 -5.48 2.00
CA LYS A 68 14.67 -6.65 2.82
C LYS A 68 13.94 -7.92 2.36
N SER A 69 12.78 -7.78 1.73
CA SER A 69 11.93 -8.88 1.25
C SER A 69 12.17 -9.21 -0.22
N VAL A 70 12.53 -8.21 -1.03
CA VAL A 70 12.88 -8.36 -2.44
C VAL A 70 14.33 -7.90 -2.62
N ALA A 71 15.27 -8.84 -2.60
CA ALA A 71 16.71 -8.59 -2.74
C ALA A 71 17.15 -8.16 -4.15
N ALA A 72 16.25 -7.54 -4.92
CA ALA A 72 16.53 -7.08 -6.27
C ALA A 72 17.46 -5.85 -6.24
N LYS A 73 18.45 -5.83 -7.13
CA LYS A 73 19.35 -4.68 -7.35
C LYS A 73 19.15 -4.01 -8.70
N ARG A 74 18.48 -4.69 -9.63
CA ARG A 74 18.21 -4.23 -10.99
C ARG A 74 16.91 -4.83 -11.48
N PHE A 75 16.24 -4.14 -12.39
CA PHE A 75 15.10 -4.68 -13.13
C PHE A 75 15.26 -4.48 -14.64
N GLU A 76 14.54 -5.30 -15.40
CA GLU A 76 14.30 -5.08 -16.83
C GLU A 76 12.81 -5.25 -17.12
N THR A 77 12.26 -4.37 -17.95
CA THR A 77 10.89 -4.49 -18.48
C THR A 77 10.91 -4.99 -19.92
N GLY A 78 9.96 -5.86 -20.26
CA GLY A 78 9.87 -6.56 -21.53
C GLY A 78 8.55 -6.28 -22.25
N GLU A 79 7.97 -7.35 -22.83
CA GLU A 79 6.70 -7.30 -23.55
C GLU A 79 5.58 -6.70 -22.70
N ILE A 80 4.74 -5.88 -23.34
CA ILE A 80 3.56 -5.26 -22.74
C ILE A 80 2.32 -5.74 -23.45
N LYS A 81 1.35 -6.21 -22.67
CA LYS A 81 0.00 -6.53 -23.12
C LYS A 81 -0.97 -5.55 -22.50
N VAL A 82 -1.74 -4.84 -23.31
CA VAL A 82 -2.80 -3.93 -22.84
C VAL A 82 -4.13 -4.55 -23.21
N ASP A 83 -5.00 -4.73 -22.22
CA ASP A 83 -6.35 -5.26 -22.38
C ASP A 83 -7.34 -4.33 -21.63
N GLY A 84 -7.95 -3.42 -22.38
CA GLY A 84 -8.93 -2.46 -21.86
C GLY A 84 -8.36 -1.54 -20.78
N VAL A 85 -8.70 -1.82 -19.52
CA VAL A 85 -8.25 -1.04 -18.34
C VAL A 85 -7.09 -1.70 -17.61
N THR A 86 -6.60 -2.83 -18.09
CA THR A 86 -5.49 -3.57 -17.49
C THR A 86 -4.31 -3.60 -18.44
N ALA A 87 -3.10 -3.49 -17.90
CA ALA A 87 -1.87 -3.73 -18.64
C ALA A 87 -0.96 -4.67 -17.86
N GLU A 88 -0.27 -5.56 -18.57
CA GLU A 88 0.72 -6.46 -18.01
C GLU A 88 2.07 -6.23 -18.67
N VAL A 89 3.07 -5.90 -17.86
CA VAL A 89 4.44 -5.69 -18.30
C VAL A 89 5.27 -6.87 -17.81
N ALA A 90 5.95 -7.59 -18.71
CA ALA A 90 6.95 -8.57 -18.32
C ALA A 90 8.07 -7.87 -17.55
N THR A 91 8.42 -8.34 -16.35
CA THR A 91 9.51 -7.78 -15.56
C THR A 91 10.45 -8.88 -15.10
N LEU A 92 11.75 -8.63 -15.18
CA LEU A 92 12.80 -9.46 -14.60
C LEU A 92 13.49 -8.67 -13.49
N LEU A 93 13.44 -9.18 -12.26
CA LEU A 93 14.21 -8.63 -11.14
C LEU A 93 15.49 -9.43 -10.95
N TYR A 94 16.63 -8.75 -10.90
CA TYR A 94 17.93 -9.39 -10.71
C TYR A 94 18.39 -9.23 -9.27
N SER A 95 18.68 -10.35 -8.60
CA SER A 95 19.18 -10.44 -7.24
C SER A 95 20.63 -10.97 -7.20
N GLY A 96 21.34 -10.66 -6.10
CA GLY A 96 22.77 -10.97 -5.91
C GLY A 96 23.71 -9.88 -6.43
N GLU A 97 24.97 -9.86 -5.97
CA GLU A 97 25.95 -8.82 -6.33
C GLU A 97 26.25 -8.74 -7.83
N LYS A 98 26.11 -9.86 -8.55
CA LYS A 98 26.32 -9.94 -10.00
C LYS A 98 25.04 -10.19 -10.80
N GLY A 99 23.87 -10.13 -10.16
CA GLY A 99 22.59 -10.45 -10.82
C GLY A 99 22.43 -11.93 -11.20
N GLU A 100 23.01 -12.83 -10.39
CA GLU A 100 23.08 -14.27 -10.68
C GLU A 100 21.71 -14.97 -10.60
N MET A 101 20.73 -14.35 -9.91
CA MET A 101 19.35 -14.83 -9.85
C MET A 101 18.40 -13.84 -10.51
N ALA A 102 17.65 -14.30 -11.51
CA ALA A 102 16.59 -13.52 -12.15
C ALA A 102 15.22 -14.05 -11.72
N ILE A 103 14.38 -13.15 -11.21
CA ILE A 103 13.01 -13.43 -10.77
C ILE A 103 12.06 -12.87 -11.83
N PRO A 104 11.46 -13.72 -12.67
CA PRO A 104 10.46 -13.30 -13.64
C PRO A 104 9.12 -13.05 -12.95
N LEU A 105 8.45 -11.95 -13.32
CA LEU A 105 7.11 -11.58 -12.87
C LEU A 105 6.37 -10.78 -13.94
N ARG A 106 5.07 -10.56 -13.73
CA ARG A 106 4.23 -9.63 -14.51
C ARG A 106 3.84 -8.45 -13.63
N THR A 107 4.30 -7.26 -13.98
CA THR A 107 3.80 -6.03 -13.36
C THR A 107 2.43 -5.74 -13.93
N VAL A 108 1.42 -5.82 -13.08
CA VAL A 108 0.02 -5.58 -13.45
C VAL A 108 -0.32 -4.14 -13.13
N LEU A 109 -0.84 -3.41 -14.11
CA LEU A 109 -1.30 -2.04 -13.98
C LEU A 109 -2.79 -1.96 -14.27
N ILE A 110 -3.48 -1.11 -13.52
CA ILE A 110 -4.89 -0.77 -13.70
C ILE A 110 -4.98 0.71 -14.06
N ARG A 111 -5.77 1.01 -15.09
CA ARG A 111 -6.06 2.39 -15.51
C ARG A 111 -7.28 2.92 -14.77
N ASN A 112 -7.06 3.93 -13.94
CA ASN A 112 -8.11 4.67 -13.24
C ASN A 112 -8.09 6.13 -13.69
N LYS A 113 -9.21 6.64 -14.24
CA LYS A 113 -9.35 8.03 -14.70
C LYS A 113 -8.16 8.48 -15.58
N ASP A 114 -7.84 7.67 -16.58
CA ASP A 114 -6.73 7.89 -17.54
C ASP A 114 -5.32 7.84 -16.95
N VAL A 115 -5.16 7.40 -15.70
CA VAL A 115 -3.85 7.21 -15.05
C VAL A 115 -3.60 5.73 -14.80
N TRP A 116 -2.48 5.23 -15.31
CA TRP A 116 -2.00 3.89 -14.99
C TRP A 116 -1.44 3.84 -13.57
N GLN A 117 -1.80 2.80 -12.84
CA GLN A 117 -1.33 2.55 -11.47
C GLN A 117 -1.02 1.07 -11.31
N VAL A 118 0.06 0.75 -10.59
CA VAL A 118 0.46 -0.63 -10.32
C VAL A 118 -0.47 -1.26 -9.30
N ASP A 119 -1.02 -2.42 -9.63
CA ASP A 119 -1.69 -3.31 -8.69
C ASP A 119 -0.64 -4.22 -8.06
N VAL A 120 -0.17 -3.84 -6.88
CA VAL A 120 0.93 -4.53 -6.17
C VAL A 120 0.54 -5.96 -5.84
N GLN A 121 -0.72 -6.18 -5.43
CA GLN A 121 -1.21 -7.49 -5.04
C GLN A 121 -1.19 -8.45 -6.24
N LYS A 122 -1.71 -8.03 -7.39
CA LYS A 122 -1.68 -8.85 -8.61
C LYS A 122 -0.27 -9.01 -9.16
N THR A 123 0.55 -7.96 -9.09
CA THR A 123 1.97 -8.02 -9.46
C THR A 123 2.70 -9.07 -8.63
N MET A 124 2.44 -9.12 -7.33
CA MET A 124 3.04 -10.13 -6.46
C MET A 124 2.51 -11.54 -6.74
N GLY A 125 1.21 -11.69 -6.98
CA GLY A 125 0.61 -12.97 -7.34
C GLY A 125 1.11 -13.55 -8.66
N SER A 126 1.73 -12.72 -9.52
CA SER A 126 2.34 -13.18 -10.77
C SER A 126 3.75 -13.76 -10.61
N MET A 127 4.37 -13.57 -9.44
CA MET A 127 5.69 -14.15 -9.16
C MET A 127 5.56 -15.68 -9.11
N VAL A 128 6.40 -16.39 -9.84
CA VAL A 128 6.39 -17.86 -9.83
C VAL A 128 6.65 -18.36 -8.40
N SER A 129 5.91 -19.38 -7.97
CA SER A 129 5.91 -19.94 -6.61
C SER A 129 7.28 -20.29 -6.01
N GLY A 130 8.33 -20.47 -6.82
CA GLY A 130 9.72 -20.64 -6.36
C GLY A 130 10.44 -19.36 -5.93
N ALA A 131 10.06 -18.19 -6.44
CA ALA A 131 10.58 -16.88 -6.01
C ALA A 131 9.71 -16.22 -4.93
N MET A 132 8.48 -16.71 -4.75
CA MET A 132 7.52 -16.28 -3.74
C MET A 132 7.78 -16.85 -2.34
N GLY A 133 8.70 -17.82 -2.18
CA GLY A 133 8.93 -18.53 -0.91
C GLY A 133 9.12 -17.60 0.29
N ALA A 134 10.01 -16.61 0.17
CA ALA A 134 10.27 -15.65 1.25
C ALA A 134 9.09 -14.71 1.57
N VAL A 135 8.27 -14.39 0.57
CA VAL A 135 7.13 -13.45 0.71
C VAL A 135 5.86 -14.17 1.19
N VAL A 136 5.63 -15.41 0.75
CA VAL A 136 4.56 -16.29 1.23
C VAL A 136 4.81 -16.70 2.67
N ASP A 137 6.05 -17.02 3.05
CA ASP A 137 6.38 -17.31 4.45
C ASP A 137 6.13 -16.09 5.34
N GLN A 138 6.45 -14.88 4.85
CA GLN A 138 6.21 -13.64 5.58
C GLN A 138 4.72 -13.28 5.67
N LEU A 139 3.93 -13.55 4.62
CA LEU A 139 2.47 -13.42 4.62
C LEU A 139 1.79 -14.45 5.53
N ASN A 140 2.24 -15.70 5.52
CA ASN A 140 1.75 -16.76 6.40
C ASN A 140 2.07 -16.44 7.86
N MET A 141 3.29 -16.02 8.17
CA MET A 141 3.65 -15.55 9.51
C MET A 141 2.83 -14.35 9.96
N PHE A 142 2.58 -13.38 9.08
CA PHE A 142 1.75 -12.21 9.40
C PHE A 142 0.28 -12.61 9.65
N MET A 143 -0.25 -13.52 8.85
CA MET A 143 -1.62 -14.03 9.02
C MET A 143 -1.77 -14.85 10.29
N GLU A 144 -0.81 -15.74 10.60
CA GLU A 144 -0.80 -16.50 11.85
C GLU A 144 -0.64 -15.60 13.08
N ASN A 145 0.25 -14.59 13.02
CA ASN A 145 0.45 -13.66 14.12
C ASN A 145 -0.76 -12.73 14.30
N GLY A 146 -1.35 -12.23 13.21
CA GLY A 146 -2.56 -11.41 13.27
C GLY A 146 -3.76 -12.18 13.84
N LEU A 147 -3.93 -13.46 13.48
CA LEU A 147 -4.95 -14.32 14.07
C LEU A 147 -4.69 -14.60 15.56
N LYS A 148 -3.43 -14.84 15.95
CA LYS A 148 -3.06 -15.01 17.37
C LYS A 148 -3.27 -13.75 18.21
N ASP A 149 -2.92 -12.59 17.68
CA ASP A 149 -3.11 -11.31 18.38
C ASP A 149 -4.59 -10.96 18.53
N LEU A 150 -5.40 -11.27 17.52
CA LEU A 150 -6.86 -11.10 17.58
C LEU A 150 -7.50 -12.05 18.60
N ASP A 151 -7.08 -13.32 18.62
CA ASP A 151 -7.54 -14.33 19.59
C ASP A 151 -7.13 -13.98 21.02
N LYS A 152 -5.90 -13.48 21.19
CA LYS A 152 -5.40 -12.96 22.46
C LYS A 152 -6.19 -11.74 22.93
N ALA A 153 -6.44 -10.76 22.05
CA ALA A 153 -7.23 -9.58 22.38
C ALA A 153 -8.69 -9.92 22.75
N LEU A 154 -9.29 -10.90 22.06
CA LEU A 154 -10.61 -11.43 22.39
C LEU A 154 -10.61 -12.12 23.76
N THR A 155 -9.62 -12.97 24.02
CA THR A 155 -9.48 -13.67 25.30
C THR A 155 -9.29 -12.71 26.46
N ASP A 156 -8.40 -11.73 26.30
CA ASP A 156 -8.13 -10.69 27.30
C ASP A 156 -9.38 -9.85 27.56
N SER A 157 -10.12 -9.46 26.52
CA SER A 157 -11.38 -8.71 26.64
C SER A 157 -12.47 -9.50 27.36
N VAL A 158 -12.63 -10.80 27.06
CA VAL A 158 -13.60 -11.69 27.72
C VAL A 158 -13.23 -11.89 29.20
N GLN A 159 -11.94 -12.02 29.50
CA GLN A 159 -11.47 -12.19 30.86
C GLN A 159 -11.64 -10.91 31.69
N GLU A 160 -11.37 -9.75 31.12
CA GLU A 160 -11.61 -8.44 31.74
C GLU A 160 -13.11 -8.22 32.01
N LEU A 161 -13.97 -8.53 31.03
CA LEU A 161 -15.43 -8.47 31.20
C LEU A 161 -15.91 -9.39 32.34
N ASN A 162 -15.39 -10.61 32.43
CA ASN A 162 -15.77 -11.56 33.48
C ASN A 162 -15.30 -11.08 34.87
N GLN A 163 -14.10 -10.51 34.96
CA GLN A 163 -13.59 -9.94 36.22
C GLN A 163 -14.42 -8.73 36.67
N ASN A 164 -14.76 -7.82 35.74
CA ASN A 164 -15.57 -6.64 36.02
C ASN A 164 -17.00 -7.03 36.43
N LEU A 165 -17.60 -8.04 35.77
CA LEU A 165 -18.91 -8.56 36.14
C LEU A 165 -18.88 -9.21 37.53
N LYS A 166 -17.85 -9.98 37.86
CA LYS A 166 -17.72 -10.61 39.18
C LYS A 166 -17.54 -9.57 40.28
N GLN A 167 -16.71 -8.55 40.07
CA GLN A 167 -16.58 -7.43 40.99
C GLN A 167 -17.90 -6.65 41.16
N GLY A 168 -18.63 -6.41 40.06
CA GLY A 168 -19.94 -5.76 40.13
C GLY A 168 -20.94 -6.56 40.96
N VAL A 169 -21.03 -7.88 40.74
CA VAL A 169 -21.91 -8.76 41.51
C VAL A 169 -21.51 -8.82 42.98
N ASP A 170 -20.22 -8.90 43.29
CA ASP A 170 -19.72 -8.94 44.67
C ASP A 170 -19.97 -7.60 45.40
N GLN A 171 -19.87 -6.46 44.69
CA GLN A 171 -20.22 -5.14 45.23
C GLN A 171 -21.72 -5.02 45.48
N LEU A 172 -22.57 -5.41 44.52
CA LEU A 172 -24.02 -5.40 44.72
C LEU A 172 -24.44 -6.29 45.89
N LYS A 173 -23.84 -7.47 46.02
CA LYS A 173 -24.12 -8.37 47.15
C LYS A 173 -23.73 -7.72 48.48
N LYS A 174 -22.59 -7.05 48.53
CA LYS A 174 -22.12 -6.33 49.72
C LYS A 174 -23.01 -5.14 50.07
N GLU A 175 -23.52 -4.42 49.08
CA GLU A 175 -24.49 -3.34 49.29
C GLU A 175 -25.86 -3.86 49.76
N LEU A 176 -26.30 -5.01 49.27
CA LEU A 176 -27.56 -5.65 49.68
C LEU A 176 -27.49 -6.29 51.08
N ASP A 177 -26.31 -6.79 51.48
CA ASP A 177 -26.04 -7.31 52.84
C ASP A 177 -25.79 -6.20 53.87
N THR A 178 -25.65 -4.93 53.44
CA THR A 178 -25.49 -3.78 54.33
C THR A 178 -26.88 -3.21 54.69
N PRO A 179 -27.32 -3.26 55.96
CA PRO A 179 -28.61 -2.67 56.36
C PRO A 179 -28.63 -1.17 56.07
N PRO A 180 -29.77 -0.57 55.68
CA PRO A 180 -29.84 0.85 55.41
C PRO A 180 -29.49 1.63 56.68
N ALA A 181 -28.42 2.41 56.63
CA ALA A 181 -28.10 3.37 57.67
C ALA A 181 -29.25 4.38 57.77
N ALA A 182 -29.79 4.55 58.97
CA ALA A 182 -30.84 5.51 59.26
C ALA A 182 -30.42 6.93 58.81
N PRO A 183 -31.36 7.76 58.32
CA PRO A 183 -31.03 9.10 57.83
C PRO A 183 -30.65 9.99 59.01
N THR A 184 -29.35 10.23 59.21
CA THR A 184 -28.86 11.26 60.11
C THR A 184 -28.87 12.61 59.40
N SER A 185 -29.82 13.44 59.84
CA SER A 185 -29.95 14.88 59.64
C SER A 185 -28.62 15.62 59.46
N SER A 186 -28.47 16.34 58.36
CA SER A 186 -27.39 17.31 58.15
C SER A 186 -27.55 18.53 59.07
N PRO A 187 -26.51 18.98 59.79
CA PRO A 187 -26.46 20.33 60.35
C PRO A 187 -26.05 21.35 59.26
N PRO A 188 -26.50 22.62 59.36
CA PRO A 188 -26.39 23.61 58.28
C PRO A 188 -24.96 24.14 58.07
N PRO A 189 -24.63 24.67 56.87
CA PRO A 189 -23.30 25.14 56.55
C PRO A 189 -22.97 26.44 57.30
N SER A 190 -21.88 26.40 58.07
CA SER A 190 -21.18 27.58 58.58
C SER A 190 -20.16 28.04 57.54
N GLY A 191 -20.27 29.30 57.10
CA GLY A 191 -19.33 29.85 56.13
C GLY A 191 -19.73 31.22 55.62
N ALA A 192 -19.61 32.23 56.48
CA ALA A 192 -19.69 33.62 56.14
C ALA A 192 -18.59 34.03 55.14
N GLN A 193 -18.97 34.70 54.06
CA GLN A 193 -18.13 35.70 53.37
C GLN A 193 -18.99 36.90 52.97
N ALA A 194 -18.89 37.95 53.77
CA ALA A 194 -19.06 39.37 53.48
C ALA A 194 -18.18 40.03 54.56
N ILE A 195 -17.23 40.92 54.31
CA ILE A 195 -17.15 42.06 53.40
C ILE A 195 -15.66 42.28 53.11
#